data_AF-A0AB34G7W4-F1
#
_entry.id   AF-A0AB34G7W4-F1
#
_cell.length_a   1.000
_cell.length_b   1.000
_cell.length_c   1.000
_cell.angle_alpha   90.00
_cell.angle_beta   90.00
_cell.angle_gamma   90.00
#
_symmetry.space_group_name_H-M   'P 1'
#
loop_
_entity.id
_entity.type
_entity.pdbx_description
1 polymer ?
#
loop_
_entity_poly.entity_id
_entity_poly.type
_entity_poly.pdbx_seq_one_letter_code
_entity_poly.pdbx_strand_id
1 'polypeptide(L)'
;MADTASPPKQSAAGSTTARPQLTTAMRSSSYLSDHQQYRPPRQPEPHHGIDTVVEDISPAAAAVPTASSPHRGSPRPIMPFNGIPSEDNPPTIVDSGVSHSFSHPNCAPAGGRVTDRLVATLFYKSGDRGSPSFSTSIKGGSGGLSDSNESLPPNMAPTTNMDAFPLEPPTHESEQLDHLYGSYISPLCITSFLHLMSTFPQPQGAEPPHSSHRCLDNPENPRVVELTLAPAPSPKYLGLSDLRKHEMIYRFEQEWNVDVALQRDLVWRRHPRLVVFDMDSTLITQEVIELMADTIKDPPDLPARVAEITHRAMLGELEFDASFKERVRLLKGVDAAVFEDLRPVLQVTKGVPQLIKALRRLGIKTAVLSGGFQPLTSWLAGELGIDYAHANEVVIADGKLTGETKGTIVGKERKRDLLVEIAAKEGIDLAQVVAVGDGANDLLMLEKAGLGVAWNAKPRVQMEADARLNGESLLDLLFLFGFTSEEVGMLAK
;
A
#
# COMPACT_ATOMS: atom_id res chain seq x y z
N MET A 1 8.40 59.79 54.72
CA MET A 1 7.54 59.88 55.92
C MET A 1 6.13 59.52 55.51
N ALA A 2 5.55 58.51 56.18
CA ALA A 2 4.19 57.96 56.06
C ALA A 2 3.82 57.36 54.68
N ASP A 3 3.71 56.06 54.44
CA ASP A 3 3.37 54.86 55.24
C ASP A 3 1.86 54.71 55.56
N THR A 4 1.38 53.46 55.38
CA THR A 4 0.09 52.84 55.78
C THR A 4 -1.20 53.25 55.02
N ALA A 5 -2.23 52.41 54.80
CA ALA A 5 -2.51 50.97 54.90
C ALA A 5 -3.95 50.72 54.35
N SER A 6 -4.27 49.45 54.07
CA SER A 6 -5.49 48.86 53.48
C SER A 6 -6.84 49.15 54.18
N PRO A 7 -7.97 48.78 53.54
CA PRO A 7 -9.18 48.32 54.23
C PRO A 7 -9.60 46.88 53.74
N PRO A 8 -10.64 46.21 54.30
CA PRO A 8 -10.44 45.02 55.12
C PRO A 8 -11.00 43.70 54.52
N LYS A 9 -10.57 42.58 55.12
CA LYS A 9 -11.16 41.24 54.96
C LYS A 9 -12.57 41.18 55.57
N GLN A 10 -13.53 40.63 54.83
CA GLN A 10 -14.73 40.00 55.40
C GLN A 10 -14.76 38.51 55.01
N SER A 11 -14.87 37.69 56.05
CA SER A 11 -15.08 36.26 56.05
C SER A 11 -16.59 35.93 55.99
N ALA A 12 -17.00 35.07 55.07
CA ALA A 12 -18.25 34.31 55.14
C ALA A 12 -17.95 32.91 54.56
N ALA A 13 -17.82 31.91 55.42
CA ALA A 13 -18.88 30.99 55.81
C ALA A 13 -19.26 30.07 54.63
N GLY A 14 -18.82 28.81 54.75
CA GLY A 14 -18.96 27.78 53.73
C GLY A 14 -20.42 27.48 53.39
N SER A 15 -20.72 27.48 52.09
CA SER A 15 -21.79 26.67 51.53
C SER A 15 -21.15 25.53 50.75
N THR A 16 -21.31 24.31 51.25
CA THR A 16 -20.96 23.07 50.55
C THR A 16 -21.90 22.94 49.36
N THR A 17 -21.51 23.44 48.20
CA THR A 17 -22.18 23.14 46.93
C THR A 17 -21.90 21.68 46.61
N ALA A 18 -22.93 20.86 46.78
CA ALA A 18 -22.90 19.44 46.48
C ALA A 18 -22.38 19.18 45.05
N ARG A 19 -21.50 18.18 44.92
CA ARG A 19 -21.08 17.62 43.63
C ARG A 19 -22.33 17.31 42.80
N PRO A 20 -22.42 17.71 41.52
CA PRO A 20 -23.52 17.31 40.67
C PRO A 20 -23.57 15.78 40.56
N GLN A 21 -24.67 15.19 41.02
CA GLN A 21 -24.94 13.77 40.83
C GLN A 21 -25.65 13.58 39.50
N LEU A 22 -25.08 12.74 38.63
CA LEU A 22 -25.70 12.29 37.39
C LEU A 22 -26.98 11.53 37.71
N THR A 23 -28.13 12.12 37.36
CA THR A 23 -29.41 11.42 37.36
C THR A 23 -29.49 10.52 36.13
N THR A 24 -30.22 9.40 36.26
CA THR A 24 -30.33 8.31 35.27
C THR A 24 -30.92 8.74 33.91
N ALA A 25 -31.29 10.00 33.73
CA ALA A 25 -31.84 10.56 32.49
C ALA A 25 -30.80 11.28 31.60
N MET A 26 -29.51 11.30 31.98
CA MET A 26 -28.42 11.87 31.17
C MET A 26 -27.31 10.85 30.91
N ARG A 27 -27.66 9.72 30.29
CA ARG A 27 -26.65 8.87 29.61
C ARG A 27 -26.68 9.20 28.13
N SER A 28 -25.64 9.87 27.65
CA SER A 28 -25.26 9.77 26.24
C SER A 28 -25.06 8.29 25.93
N SER A 29 -25.68 7.80 24.87
CA SER A 29 -25.55 6.43 24.40
C SER A 29 -24.09 6.19 24.01
N SER A 30 -23.37 5.58 24.94
CA SER A 30 -21.98 5.19 24.77
C SER A 30 -21.86 4.15 23.66
N TYR A 31 -20.97 4.46 22.72
CA TYR A 31 -20.45 3.65 21.60
C TYR A 31 -19.98 2.24 22.00
N LEU A 32 -19.84 1.96 23.30
CA LEU A 32 -19.55 0.62 23.86
C LEU A 32 -20.74 -0.35 23.85
N SER A 33 -21.91 0.10 23.40
CA SER A 33 -23.11 -0.74 23.27
C SER A 33 -23.14 -1.49 21.94
N ASP A 34 -22.52 -0.93 20.89
CA ASP A 34 -22.63 -1.45 19.52
C ASP A 34 -21.62 -2.57 19.18
N HIS A 35 -20.71 -2.91 20.11
CA HIS A 35 -19.73 -3.99 19.94
C HIS A 35 -19.92 -5.19 20.91
N GLN A 36 -21.10 -5.34 21.53
CA GLN A 36 -21.39 -6.49 22.40
C GLN A 36 -22.12 -7.64 21.69
N GLN A 37 -21.57 -8.15 20.57
CA GLN A 37 -22.18 -9.27 19.85
C GLN A 37 -22.01 -10.65 20.50
N TYR A 38 -21.38 -10.77 21.68
CA TYR A 38 -21.45 -12.01 22.48
C TYR A 38 -21.53 -11.70 23.97
N ARG A 39 -22.75 -11.54 24.46
CA ARG A 39 -23.07 -11.79 25.88
C ARG A 39 -24.41 -12.51 25.93
N PRO A 40 -24.52 -13.67 26.61
CA PRO A 40 -25.83 -14.30 26.80
C PRO A 40 -26.73 -13.33 27.59
N PRO A 41 -28.04 -13.32 27.31
CA PRO A 41 -28.97 -12.38 27.94
C PRO A 41 -28.88 -12.48 29.47
N ARG A 42 -28.89 -11.33 30.14
CA ARG A 42 -28.79 -11.22 31.62
C ARG A 42 -30.06 -11.65 32.37
N GLN A 43 -31.04 -12.21 31.67
CA GLN A 43 -32.22 -12.83 32.26
C GLN A 43 -32.51 -14.15 31.51
N PRO A 44 -32.79 -15.25 32.23
CA PRO A 44 -33.09 -16.53 31.60
C PRO A 44 -34.49 -16.49 31.00
N GLU A 45 -34.60 -16.20 29.70
CA GLU A 45 -35.78 -16.49 28.89
C GLU A 45 -35.85 -18.01 28.64
N PRO A 46 -37.02 -18.65 28.71
CA PRO A 46 -37.16 -20.11 28.73
C PRO A 46 -37.18 -20.67 27.30
N HIS A 47 -36.12 -20.44 26.54
CA HIS A 47 -35.98 -20.96 25.18
C HIS A 47 -34.73 -21.84 25.09
N HIS A 48 -34.97 -23.13 24.91
CA HIS A 48 -33.94 -24.16 24.74
C HIS A 48 -33.21 -23.95 23.41
N GLY A 49 -31.90 -23.71 23.49
CA GLY A 49 -31.02 -23.63 22.32
C GLY A 49 -30.77 -24.99 21.69
N ILE A 50 -30.27 -24.97 20.45
CA ILE A 50 -29.97 -26.14 19.61
C ILE A 50 -28.99 -27.13 20.28
N ASP A 51 -28.16 -26.67 21.22
CA ASP A 51 -27.24 -27.52 21.99
C ASP A 51 -27.95 -28.55 22.89
N THR A 52 -29.21 -28.32 23.27
CA THR A 52 -30.01 -29.28 24.06
C THR A 52 -30.62 -30.40 23.22
N VAL A 53 -30.58 -30.32 21.89
CA VAL A 53 -31.20 -31.31 20.99
C VAL A 53 -30.20 -32.39 20.56
N VAL A 54 -28.90 -32.17 20.76
CA VAL A 54 -27.85 -33.10 20.33
C VAL A 54 -27.52 -34.15 21.41
N GLU A 55 -27.87 -33.93 22.68
CA GLU A 55 -27.63 -34.90 23.76
C GLU A 55 -28.70 -36.02 23.85
N ASP A 56 -29.85 -35.89 23.19
CA ASP A 56 -30.96 -36.86 23.28
C ASP A 56 -31.03 -37.88 22.11
N ILE A 57 -30.01 -37.94 21.25
CA ILE A 57 -29.92 -38.94 20.16
C ILE A 57 -28.66 -39.80 20.36
N SER A 58 -28.70 -40.69 21.36
CA SER A 58 -27.81 -41.85 21.44
C SER A 58 -28.65 -43.13 21.57
N PRO A 59 -28.48 -44.15 20.70
CA PRO A 59 -29.35 -45.31 20.68
C PRO A 59 -28.87 -46.40 21.65
N ALA A 60 -29.82 -46.89 22.46
CA ALA A 60 -29.92 -48.25 23.01
C ALA A 60 -28.87 -48.74 24.03
N ALA A 61 -29.30 -48.80 25.30
CA ALA A 61 -28.98 -49.93 26.18
C ALA A 61 -30.26 -50.43 26.84
N ALA A 62 -30.49 -51.73 26.72
CA ALA A 62 -31.72 -52.41 27.08
C ALA A 62 -31.86 -52.67 28.59
N ALA A 63 -33.12 -52.61 29.03
CA ALA A 63 -33.78 -53.54 29.95
C ALA A 63 -33.86 -53.23 31.48
N VAL A 64 -35.13 -53.28 31.91
CA VAL A 64 -35.73 -53.69 33.20
C VAL A 64 -35.99 -52.62 34.28
N PRO A 65 -37.22 -52.56 34.86
CA PRO A 65 -37.72 -51.43 35.65
C PRO A 65 -37.78 -51.70 37.16
N THR A 66 -37.72 -50.66 38.00
CA THR A 66 -38.36 -50.65 39.33
C THR A 66 -38.82 -49.26 39.75
N ALA A 67 -39.88 -49.27 40.55
CA ALA A 67 -40.84 -48.22 40.88
C ALA A 67 -40.30 -47.00 41.65
N SER A 68 -40.89 -45.81 41.42
CA SER A 68 -41.77 -45.16 42.41
C SER A 68 -42.28 -43.76 41.99
N SER A 69 -43.62 -43.66 41.87
CA SER A 69 -44.48 -42.53 42.29
C SER A 69 -44.47 -41.17 41.54
N PRO A 70 -45.57 -40.37 41.66
CA PRO A 70 -46.32 -39.92 40.48
C PRO A 70 -46.63 -38.41 40.45
N HIS A 71 -46.47 -37.73 39.31
CA HIS A 71 -47.29 -36.56 38.96
C HIS A 71 -47.28 -36.36 37.44
N ARG A 72 -48.28 -36.94 36.77
CA ARG A 72 -48.50 -36.78 35.34
C ARG A 72 -49.34 -35.51 35.11
N GLY A 73 -48.68 -34.36 34.97
CA GLY A 73 -49.29 -33.18 34.36
C GLY A 73 -49.49 -33.43 32.86
N SER A 74 -50.65 -33.04 32.34
CA SER A 74 -50.99 -33.13 30.91
C SER A 74 -49.96 -32.41 30.03
N PRO A 75 -49.62 -32.94 28.84
CA PRO A 75 -48.76 -32.22 27.90
C PRO A 75 -49.50 -30.97 27.41
N ARG A 76 -48.88 -29.80 27.62
CA ARG A 76 -49.35 -28.53 27.03
C ARG A 76 -49.28 -28.63 25.50
N PRO A 77 -50.26 -28.08 24.77
CA PRO A 77 -50.22 -28.12 23.32
C PRO A 77 -49.00 -27.36 22.80
N ILE A 78 -48.26 -28.01 21.90
CA ILE A 78 -47.19 -27.40 21.11
C ILE A 78 -47.81 -26.23 20.36
N MET A 79 -47.37 -25.00 20.63
CA MET A 79 -47.76 -23.87 19.80
C MET A 79 -47.08 -24.00 18.45
N PRO A 80 -47.81 -23.91 17.32
CA PRO A 80 -47.19 -23.95 16.01
C PRO A 80 -46.30 -22.71 15.85
N PHE A 81 -45.08 -22.95 15.41
CA PHE A 81 -44.13 -21.92 15.01
C PHE A 81 -44.71 -21.14 13.82
N ASN A 82 -45.15 -19.90 14.06
CA ASN A 82 -45.66 -18.98 13.03
C ASN A 82 -44.51 -18.23 12.33
N GLY A 83 -43.54 -18.97 11.80
CA GLY A 83 -42.35 -18.42 11.14
C GLY A 83 -42.48 -18.25 9.62
N ILE A 84 -43.63 -17.78 9.12
CA ILE A 84 -43.77 -17.39 7.71
C ILE A 84 -44.26 -15.94 7.68
N PRO A 85 -43.49 -15.00 7.09
CA PRO A 85 -43.93 -13.62 6.93
C PRO A 85 -45.30 -13.56 6.23
N SER A 86 -46.26 -12.87 6.82
CA SER A 86 -47.60 -12.63 6.25
C SER A 86 -47.88 -11.13 6.15
N GLU A 87 -48.86 -10.72 5.33
CA GLU A 87 -49.29 -9.31 5.27
C GLU A 87 -49.78 -8.78 6.63
N ASP A 88 -50.29 -9.66 7.50
CA ASP A 88 -50.76 -9.32 8.85
C ASP A 88 -49.61 -9.18 9.88
N ASN A 89 -48.41 -9.70 9.57
CA ASN A 89 -47.20 -9.59 10.41
C ASN A 89 -45.98 -9.32 9.50
N PRO A 90 -45.85 -8.11 8.94
CA PRO A 90 -44.69 -7.75 8.13
C PRO A 90 -43.43 -7.76 9.01
N PRO A 91 -42.28 -8.18 8.47
CA PRO A 91 -41.03 -8.09 9.21
C PRO A 91 -40.74 -6.62 9.52
N THR A 92 -40.48 -6.31 10.79
CA THR A 92 -40.01 -4.99 11.21
C THR A 92 -38.60 -4.82 10.69
N ILE A 93 -38.44 -4.18 9.54
CA ILE A 93 -37.13 -3.78 9.02
C ILE A 93 -36.66 -2.60 9.85
N VAL A 94 -35.81 -2.87 10.84
CA VAL A 94 -35.07 -1.84 11.55
C VAL A 94 -33.89 -1.47 10.67
N ASP A 95 -34.03 -0.38 9.93
CA ASP A 95 -32.96 0.16 9.10
C ASP A 95 -31.82 0.64 10.00
N SER A 96 -30.67 -0.04 9.94
CA SER A 96 -29.48 0.30 10.72
C SER A 96 -28.82 1.60 10.23
N GLY A 97 -29.31 2.18 9.12
CA GLY A 97 -28.68 3.32 8.46
C GLY A 97 -27.34 2.99 7.80
N VAL A 98 -26.91 1.72 7.87
CA VAL A 98 -25.70 1.21 7.23
C VAL A 98 -26.13 0.26 6.12
N SER A 99 -26.29 0.80 4.91
CA SER A 99 -26.57 -0.01 3.73
C SER A 99 -25.31 -0.74 3.31
N HIS A 100 -25.15 -1.98 3.79
CA HIS A 100 -24.19 -2.91 3.21
C HIS A 100 -24.81 -3.53 1.96
N SER A 101 -24.57 -2.94 0.80
CA SER A 101 -24.91 -3.61 -0.45
C SER A 101 -23.92 -4.77 -0.67
N PHE A 102 -24.41 -6.00 -0.79
CA PHE A 102 -23.63 -7.11 -1.34
C PHE A 102 -23.45 -6.87 -2.85
N SER A 103 -22.48 -6.05 -3.23
CA SER A 103 -22.09 -5.89 -4.64
C SER A 103 -21.05 -6.96 -4.98
N HIS A 104 -21.38 -7.83 -5.94
CA HIS A 104 -20.37 -8.73 -6.49
C HIS A 104 -19.33 -7.88 -7.24
N PRO A 105 -18.02 -8.17 -7.13
CA PRO A 105 -16.97 -7.42 -7.83
C PRO A 105 -17.10 -7.43 -9.37
N ASN A 106 -17.98 -8.30 -9.90
CA ASN A 106 -18.31 -8.42 -11.32
C ASN A 106 -19.71 -7.89 -11.65
N CYS A 107 -20.40 -7.23 -10.71
CA CYS A 107 -21.67 -6.56 -10.99
C CYS A 107 -21.41 -5.38 -11.92
N ALA A 108 -21.53 -5.64 -13.22
CA ALA A 108 -21.62 -4.61 -14.25
C ALA A 108 -22.80 -3.68 -13.90
N PRO A 109 -22.64 -2.36 -14.09
CA PRO A 109 -23.76 -1.44 -13.95
C PRO A 109 -24.87 -1.84 -14.94
N ALA A 110 -26.12 -1.55 -14.61
CA ALA A 110 -27.22 -1.71 -15.56
C ALA A 110 -26.90 -0.96 -16.87
N GLY A 111 -27.29 -1.52 -18.02
CA GLY A 111 -27.01 -0.94 -19.33
C GLY A 111 -27.41 0.55 -19.39
N GLY A 112 -26.50 1.40 -19.88
CA GLY A 112 -26.70 2.85 -19.96
C GLY A 112 -26.26 3.65 -18.72
N ARG A 113 -25.84 2.99 -17.62
CA ARG A 113 -25.19 3.65 -16.48
C ARG A 113 -23.67 3.51 -16.58
N VAL A 114 -22.95 4.62 -16.39
CA VAL A 114 -21.48 4.63 -16.25
C VAL A 114 -21.14 4.26 -14.81
N THR A 115 -20.17 3.36 -14.57
CA THR A 115 -19.69 3.10 -13.21
C THR A 115 -18.99 4.36 -12.69
N ASP A 116 -19.40 4.81 -11.52
CA ASP A 116 -18.72 5.85 -10.75
C ASP A 116 -17.93 5.22 -9.59
N ARG A 117 -17.59 3.94 -9.67
CA ARG A 117 -16.89 3.24 -8.59
C ARG A 117 -15.40 3.55 -8.63
N LEU A 118 -14.83 3.73 -7.44
CA LEU A 118 -13.40 3.86 -7.22
C LEU A 118 -12.90 2.63 -6.46
N VAL A 119 -11.82 2.04 -6.95
CA VAL A 119 -11.09 0.98 -6.25
C VAL A 119 -9.89 1.58 -5.56
N ALA A 120 -9.74 1.29 -4.27
CA ALA A 120 -8.56 1.59 -3.49
C ALA A 120 -7.89 0.27 -3.09
N THR A 121 -6.65 0.05 -3.53
CA THR A 121 -5.84 -1.09 -3.08
C THR A 121 -4.80 -0.58 -2.10
N LEU A 122 -4.90 -1.03 -0.84
CA LEU A 122 -3.91 -0.73 0.19
C LEU A 122 -2.86 -1.84 0.23
N PHE A 123 -1.60 -1.44 0.31
CA PHE A 123 -0.46 -2.32 0.50
C PHE A 123 0.24 -1.94 1.80
N TYR A 124 0.28 -2.84 2.77
CA TYR A 124 1.10 -2.65 3.95
C TYR A 124 2.59 -2.76 3.60
N LYS A 125 3.37 -1.77 4.04
CA LYS A 125 4.82 -1.70 3.82
C LYS A 125 5.52 -2.63 4.80
N SER A 126 5.73 -3.89 4.41
CA SER A 126 6.52 -4.82 5.23
C SER A 126 7.90 -4.21 5.51
N GLY A 127 8.22 -4.05 6.79
CA GLY A 127 9.37 -3.30 7.26
C GLY A 127 10.70 -3.96 6.92
N ASP A 128 11.34 -3.47 5.86
CA ASP A 128 12.78 -3.22 5.86
C ASP A 128 13.06 -1.96 5.04
N ARG A 129 12.45 -0.84 5.45
CA ARG A 129 12.99 0.46 5.07
C ARG A 129 14.28 0.61 5.84
N GLY A 130 15.39 0.22 5.22
CA GLY A 130 16.67 0.84 5.51
C GLY A 130 16.47 2.33 5.33
N SER A 131 16.26 3.04 6.44
CA SER A 131 16.30 4.49 6.47
C SER A 131 17.55 4.90 5.70
N PRO A 132 17.53 5.93 4.85
CA PRO A 132 18.78 6.58 4.46
C PRO A 132 19.34 7.19 5.74
N SER A 133 20.09 6.37 6.49
CA SER A 133 20.94 6.85 7.55
C SER A 133 21.99 7.66 6.82
N PHE A 134 21.81 8.98 6.84
CA PHE A 134 22.96 9.84 6.93
C PHE A 134 23.65 9.48 8.25
N SER A 135 24.49 8.45 8.17
CA SER A 135 25.34 8.02 9.26
C SER A 135 26.45 9.04 9.40
N THR A 136 26.18 10.13 10.10
CA THR A 136 27.23 10.75 10.91
C THR A 136 27.62 9.75 11.98
N SER A 137 28.64 8.97 11.65
CA SER A 137 29.27 7.99 12.52
C SER A 137 29.70 8.62 13.84
N ILE A 138 28.97 8.30 14.93
CA ILE A 138 29.55 8.26 16.27
C ILE A 138 29.50 6.80 16.73
N LYS A 139 30.68 6.20 16.82
CA LYS A 139 30.89 4.84 17.30
C LYS A 139 30.38 4.70 18.74
N GLY A 140 29.43 3.81 18.97
CA GLY A 140 29.09 3.28 20.29
C GLY A 140 28.98 1.76 20.19
N GLY A 141 29.87 1.04 20.86
CA GLY A 141 29.96 -0.41 20.83
C GLY A 141 28.84 -1.11 21.62
N SER A 142 28.55 -2.32 21.18
CA SER A 142 27.63 -3.31 21.76
C SER A 142 27.93 -3.67 23.22
N GLY A 143 26.90 -3.80 24.06
CA GLY A 143 26.97 -4.45 25.38
C GLY A 143 25.57 -4.66 25.98
N GLY A 144 25.30 -5.89 26.45
CA GLY A 144 23.98 -6.40 26.82
C GLY A 144 23.29 -5.76 28.04
N LEU A 145 22.02 -6.14 28.19
CA LEU A 145 21.11 -5.82 29.29
C LEU A 145 21.71 -6.14 30.67
N SER A 146 21.71 -5.17 31.58
CA SER A 146 21.67 -5.41 33.03
C SER A 146 20.89 -4.32 33.75
N ASP A 147 19.90 -4.77 34.50
CA ASP A 147 19.09 -3.99 35.43
C ASP A 147 19.92 -3.68 36.69
N SER A 148 20.26 -2.42 36.91
CA SER A 148 20.78 -1.95 38.20
C SER A 148 20.64 -0.44 38.34
N ASN A 149 19.82 -0.06 39.33
CA ASN A 149 19.73 1.26 39.95
C ASN A 149 21.14 1.79 40.30
N GLU A 150 21.70 2.66 39.45
CA GLU A 150 22.86 3.49 39.80
C GLU A 150 22.60 4.93 39.40
N SER A 151 22.87 5.82 40.36
CA SER A 151 22.64 7.26 40.33
C SER A 151 23.15 7.94 39.05
N LEU A 152 22.27 8.68 38.39
CA LEU A 152 22.60 9.60 37.30
C LEU A 152 23.77 10.52 37.71
N PRO A 153 24.85 10.63 36.91
CA PRO A 153 25.96 11.52 37.21
C PRO A 153 25.52 13.00 37.13
N PRO A 154 26.09 13.90 37.95
CA PRO A 154 25.63 15.29 38.13
C PRO A 154 25.84 16.22 36.91
N ASN A 155 26.10 15.65 35.73
CA ASN A 155 26.45 16.39 34.52
C ASN A 155 25.35 16.35 33.45
N MET A 156 24.22 15.69 33.71
CA MET A 156 22.96 15.89 32.97
C MET A 156 22.14 16.99 33.66
N ALA A 157 22.66 18.21 33.64
CA ALA A 157 21.82 19.38 33.83
C ALA A 157 21.27 19.82 32.46
N PRO A 158 20.01 20.28 32.35
CA PRO A 158 19.53 20.93 31.16
C PRO A 158 20.46 22.11 30.85
N THR A 159 20.88 22.22 29.60
CA THR A 159 21.87 23.21 29.16
C THR A 159 21.44 24.62 29.59
N THR A 160 22.33 25.34 30.29
CA THR A 160 22.10 26.71 30.78
C THR A 160 22.14 27.79 29.70
N ASN A 161 22.34 27.39 28.44
CA ASN A 161 22.45 28.30 27.31
C ASN A 161 21.10 28.37 26.56
N MET A 162 20.36 29.46 26.74
CA MET A 162 19.04 29.66 26.13
C MET A 162 19.09 29.68 24.60
N ASP A 163 20.24 30.03 24.01
CA ASP A 163 20.43 30.07 22.55
C ASP A 163 20.69 28.68 21.93
N ALA A 164 20.97 27.67 22.76
CA ALA A 164 21.17 26.29 22.32
C ALA A 164 19.90 25.43 22.45
N PHE A 165 18.79 26.03 22.90
CA PHE A 165 17.50 25.35 22.96
C PHE A 165 16.87 25.36 21.56
N PRO A 166 16.57 24.19 20.96
CA PRO A 166 15.86 24.16 19.69
C PRO A 166 14.50 24.85 19.88
N LEU A 167 14.33 26.00 19.22
CA LEU A 167 13.12 26.84 19.30
C LEU A 167 11.93 26.21 18.58
N GLU A 168 12.17 25.17 17.80
CA GLU A 168 11.15 24.36 17.16
C GLU A 168 11.13 22.99 17.84
N PRO A 169 9.96 22.51 18.31
CA PRO A 169 9.85 21.11 18.72
C PRO A 169 10.29 20.24 17.54
N PRO A 170 10.98 19.12 17.78
CA PRO A 170 11.26 18.17 16.71
C PRO A 170 9.92 17.89 16.01
N THR A 171 9.89 18.01 14.68
CA THR A 171 8.77 17.53 13.89
C THR A 171 8.54 16.09 14.32
N HIS A 172 7.43 15.84 15.02
CA HIS A 172 7.02 14.49 15.36
C HIS A 172 6.81 13.77 14.02
N GLU A 173 7.81 13.00 13.58
CA GLU A 173 7.56 11.92 12.65
C GLU A 173 6.46 11.10 13.29
N SER A 174 5.27 11.08 12.67
CA SER A 174 4.10 10.45 13.25
C SER A 174 4.47 9.00 13.57
N GLU A 175 4.48 8.65 14.85
CA GLU A 175 4.80 7.29 15.27
C GLU A 175 3.82 6.35 14.58
N GLN A 176 4.34 5.49 13.71
CA GLN A 176 3.53 4.59 12.91
C GLN A 176 2.69 3.72 13.84
N LEU A 177 1.41 3.55 13.50
CA LEU A 177 0.45 2.86 14.36
C LEU A 177 0.66 1.33 14.45
N ASP A 178 1.71 0.81 13.81
CA ASP A 178 2.12 -0.60 13.80
C ASP A 178 2.30 -1.16 15.22
N HIS A 179 2.78 -0.34 16.16
CA HIS A 179 2.94 -0.75 17.57
C HIS A 179 1.60 -0.99 18.30
N LEU A 180 0.50 -0.41 17.82
CA LEU A 180 -0.84 -0.53 18.40
C LEU A 180 -1.68 -1.59 17.69
N TYR A 181 -1.60 -1.66 16.36
CA TYR A 181 -2.50 -2.47 15.55
C TYR A 181 -1.82 -3.64 14.84
N GLY A 182 -0.50 -3.75 14.94
CA GLY A 182 0.30 -4.79 14.30
C GLY A 182 0.74 -4.44 12.87
N SER A 183 1.57 -5.31 12.31
CA SER A 183 2.19 -5.13 10.99
C SER A 183 1.34 -5.69 9.83
N TYR A 184 0.07 -5.27 9.78
CA TYR A 184 -0.90 -5.66 8.75
C TYR A 184 -2.01 -4.62 8.62
N ILE A 185 -2.85 -4.73 7.59
CA ILE A 185 -3.99 -3.85 7.38
C ILE A 185 -5.11 -4.25 8.35
N SER A 186 -5.16 -3.58 9.50
CA SER A 186 -6.18 -3.85 10.52
C SER A 186 -7.59 -3.37 10.11
N PRO A 187 -8.66 -3.90 10.73
CA PRO A 187 -10.02 -3.39 10.55
C PRO A 187 -10.15 -1.90 10.87
N LEU A 188 -9.33 -1.39 11.80
CA LEU A 188 -9.29 0.02 12.17
C LEU A 188 -8.64 0.87 11.06
N CYS A 189 -7.60 0.36 10.39
CA CYS A 189 -7.00 0.98 9.21
C CYS A 189 -8.05 1.13 8.09
N ILE A 190 -8.79 0.06 7.80
CA ILE A 190 -9.89 0.06 6.82
C ILE A 190 -10.95 1.10 7.19
N THR A 191 -11.39 1.10 8.45
CA THR A 191 -12.43 2.03 8.92
C THR A 191 -11.97 3.49 8.84
N SER A 192 -10.73 3.76 9.24
CA SER A 192 -10.10 5.08 9.14
C SER A 192 -10.03 5.56 7.69
N PHE A 193 -9.62 4.67 6.76
CA PHE A 193 -9.59 4.98 5.34
C PHE A 193 -10.99 5.28 4.77
N LEU A 194 -12.00 4.49 5.13
CA LEU A 194 -13.38 4.73 4.71
C LEU A 194 -13.91 6.07 5.24
N HIS A 195 -13.60 6.41 6.48
CA HIS A 195 -13.94 7.71 7.05
C HIS A 195 -13.25 8.85 6.29
N LEU A 196 -11.95 8.74 6.04
CA LEU A 196 -11.18 9.68 5.22
C LEU A 196 -11.85 9.89 3.86
N MET A 197 -12.20 8.80 3.17
CA MET A 197 -12.84 8.85 1.86
C MET A 197 -14.23 9.49 1.90
N SER A 198 -14.97 9.34 3.00
CA SER A 198 -16.28 9.98 3.20
C SER A 198 -16.21 11.51 3.37
N THR A 199 -15.03 12.06 3.70
CA THR A 199 -14.84 13.51 3.83
C THR A 199 -14.77 14.24 2.49
N PHE A 200 -14.49 13.54 1.39
CA PHE A 200 -14.40 14.15 0.07
C PHE A 200 -15.79 14.44 -0.53
N PRO A 201 -15.96 15.54 -1.28
CA PRO A 201 -17.25 15.90 -1.87
C PRO A 201 -17.76 14.86 -2.86
N GLN A 202 -19.02 14.45 -2.70
CA GLN A 202 -19.69 13.53 -3.60
C GLN A 202 -20.39 14.25 -4.78
N PRO A 203 -20.71 13.54 -5.87
CA PRO A 203 -21.50 14.10 -6.97
C PRO A 203 -22.89 14.55 -6.49
N GLN A 204 -23.42 15.64 -7.07
CA GLN A 204 -24.75 16.14 -6.73
C GLN A 204 -25.82 15.11 -7.09
N GLY A 205 -26.70 14.79 -6.14
CA GLY A 205 -27.78 13.82 -6.31
C GLY A 205 -27.32 12.36 -6.32
N ALA A 206 -26.10 12.07 -5.84
CA ALA A 206 -25.62 10.70 -5.73
C ALA A 206 -26.35 9.93 -4.61
N GLU A 207 -26.40 8.61 -4.77
CA GLU A 207 -26.90 7.71 -3.73
C GLU A 207 -25.99 7.74 -2.48
N PRO A 208 -26.51 7.32 -1.31
CA PRO A 208 -25.69 7.20 -0.11
C PRO A 208 -24.43 6.36 -0.35
N PRO A 209 -23.27 6.77 0.19
CA PRO A 209 -22.04 6.01 0.03
C PRO A 209 -22.19 4.59 0.57
N HIS A 210 -21.84 3.63 -0.25
CA HIS A 210 -21.64 2.25 0.15
C HIS A 210 -20.23 1.82 -0.23
N SER A 211 -19.66 0.94 0.59
CA SER A 211 -18.32 0.41 0.40
C SER A 211 -18.29 -1.08 0.67
N SER A 212 -17.42 -1.78 -0.05
CA SER A 212 -17.07 -3.18 0.23
C SER A 212 -15.55 -3.32 0.25
N HIS A 213 -15.05 -4.34 0.94
CA HIS A 213 -13.62 -4.64 0.97
C HIS A 213 -13.38 -6.16 0.86
N ARG A 214 -12.21 -6.53 0.38
CA ARG A 214 -11.73 -7.91 0.33
C ARG A 214 -10.22 -7.96 0.58
N CYS A 215 -9.78 -8.94 1.36
CA CYS A 215 -8.37 -9.28 1.50
C CYS A 215 -7.92 -10.02 0.25
N LEU A 216 -6.86 -9.54 -0.41
CA LEU A 216 -6.35 -10.18 -1.62
C LEU A 216 -5.32 -11.27 -1.31
N ASP A 217 -4.67 -11.23 -0.14
CA ASP A 217 -3.57 -12.13 0.19
C ASP A 217 -3.86 -13.10 1.32
N ASN A 218 -4.11 -12.61 2.54
CA ASN A 218 -4.38 -13.43 3.72
C ASN A 218 -5.60 -12.86 4.47
N PRO A 219 -6.62 -13.68 4.80
CA PRO A 219 -7.79 -13.20 5.53
C PRO A 219 -7.53 -12.82 7.00
N GLU A 220 -6.51 -13.40 7.65
CA GLU A 220 -6.23 -13.15 9.08
C GLU A 220 -5.41 -11.87 9.30
N ASN A 221 -4.26 -11.79 8.62
CA ASN A 221 -3.35 -10.65 8.69
C ASN A 221 -3.04 -10.16 7.27
N PRO A 222 -3.98 -9.43 6.63
CA PRO A 222 -3.82 -9.02 5.24
C PRO A 222 -2.71 -7.98 5.08
N ARG A 223 -1.79 -8.21 4.15
CA ARG A 223 -0.88 -7.18 3.64
C ARG A 223 -1.55 -6.36 2.54
N VAL A 224 -2.50 -6.95 1.81
CA VAL A 224 -3.13 -6.31 0.66
C VAL A 224 -4.65 -6.37 0.76
N VAL A 225 -5.29 -5.20 0.84
CA VAL A 225 -6.75 -5.07 0.91
C VAL A 225 -7.24 -4.22 -0.24
N GLU A 226 -8.24 -4.72 -0.96
CA GLU A 226 -8.96 -3.96 -1.98
C GLU A 226 -10.29 -3.47 -1.43
N LEU A 227 -10.57 -2.17 -1.55
CA LEU A 227 -11.85 -1.55 -1.24
C LEU A 227 -12.49 -1.02 -2.51
N THR A 228 -13.81 -1.21 -2.61
CA THR A 228 -14.65 -0.57 -3.63
C THR A 228 -15.49 0.50 -2.97
N LEU A 229 -15.45 1.70 -3.52
CA LEU A 229 -16.17 2.88 -3.04
C LEU A 229 -17.17 3.34 -4.11
N ALA A 230 -18.41 3.57 -3.70
CA ALA A 230 -19.48 4.01 -4.59
C ALA A 230 -20.45 4.95 -3.84
N PRO A 231 -20.74 6.15 -4.36
CA PRO A 231 -20.11 6.79 -5.52
C PRO A 231 -18.66 7.19 -5.22
N ALA A 232 -17.81 7.29 -6.25
CA ALA A 232 -16.49 7.90 -6.12
C ALA A 232 -16.61 9.40 -5.79
N PRO A 233 -15.56 9.99 -5.17
CA PRO A 233 -15.45 11.43 -5.03
C PRO A 233 -15.69 12.16 -6.36
N SER A 234 -16.35 13.31 -6.29
CA SER A 234 -16.80 14.03 -7.47
C SER A 234 -15.61 14.55 -8.28
N PRO A 235 -15.46 14.13 -9.56
CA PRO A 235 -14.36 14.56 -10.40
C PRO A 235 -14.43 16.05 -10.78
N LYS A 236 -15.57 16.72 -10.53
CA LYS A 236 -15.72 18.16 -10.76
C LYS A 236 -14.95 18.99 -9.74
N TYR A 237 -14.77 18.47 -8.53
CA TYR A 237 -14.07 19.17 -7.45
C TYR A 237 -12.63 18.68 -7.31
N LEU A 238 -12.42 17.37 -7.42
CA LEU A 238 -11.12 16.76 -7.28
C LEU A 238 -10.96 15.64 -8.30
N GLY A 239 -10.09 15.85 -9.30
CA GLY A 239 -9.77 14.83 -10.28
C GLY A 239 -9.08 13.63 -9.63
N LEU A 240 -9.10 12.46 -10.28
CA LEU A 240 -8.42 11.27 -9.73
C LEU A 240 -6.91 11.49 -9.56
N SER A 241 -6.27 12.19 -10.51
CA SER A 241 -4.85 12.54 -10.42
C SER A 241 -4.55 13.43 -9.20
N ASP A 242 -5.44 14.37 -8.88
CA ASP A 242 -5.28 15.25 -7.72
C ASP A 242 -5.60 14.51 -6.41
N LEU A 243 -6.61 13.64 -6.43
CA LEU A 243 -6.98 12.80 -5.28
C LEU A 243 -5.83 11.87 -4.89
N ARG A 244 -5.13 11.27 -5.86
CA ARG A 244 -3.91 10.46 -5.63
C ARG A 244 -2.79 11.24 -4.95
N LYS A 245 -2.72 12.55 -5.17
CA LYS A 245 -1.70 13.47 -4.61
C LYS A 245 -2.20 14.23 -3.37
N HIS A 246 -3.40 13.93 -2.89
CA HIS A 246 -4.02 14.71 -1.84
C HIS A 246 -3.32 14.51 -0.49
N GLU A 247 -3.05 15.59 0.23
CA GLU A 247 -2.30 15.56 1.49
C GLU A 247 -2.91 14.60 2.53
N MET A 248 -4.24 14.56 2.63
CA MET A 248 -4.95 13.66 3.53
C MET A 248 -4.69 12.17 3.26
N ILE A 249 -4.52 11.78 1.98
CA ILE A 249 -4.16 10.41 1.60
C ILE A 249 -2.70 10.14 1.99
N TYR A 250 -1.80 11.09 1.74
CA TYR A 250 -0.39 10.98 2.14
C TYR A 250 -0.20 10.86 3.66
N ARG A 251 -0.93 11.66 4.44
CA ARG A 251 -0.91 11.57 5.91
C ARG A 251 -1.38 10.20 6.40
N PHE A 252 -2.47 9.71 5.83
CA PHE A 252 -3.00 8.37 6.14
C PHE A 252 -1.96 7.27 5.84
N GLU A 253 -1.26 7.36 4.71
CA GLU A 253 -0.23 6.40 4.31
C GLU A 253 0.98 6.35 5.24
N GLN A 254 1.36 7.50 5.80
CA GLN A 254 2.44 7.58 6.78
C GLN A 254 2.00 7.05 8.15
N GLU A 255 0.83 7.47 8.61
CA GLU A 255 0.27 7.08 9.91
C GLU A 255 0.04 5.57 10.01
N TRP A 256 -0.51 4.96 8.95
CA TRP A 256 -0.85 3.53 8.90
C TRP A 256 0.22 2.65 8.24
N ASN A 257 1.35 3.23 7.82
CA ASN A 257 2.44 2.52 7.14
C ASN A 257 1.96 1.69 5.91
N VAL A 258 1.09 2.29 5.10
CA VAL A 258 0.51 1.68 3.90
C VAL A 258 0.80 2.52 2.66
N ASP A 259 0.74 1.90 1.48
CA ASP A 259 0.58 2.60 0.21
C ASP A 259 -0.86 2.44 -0.30
N VAL A 260 -1.51 3.54 -0.69
CA VAL A 260 -2.84 3.51 -1.31
C VAL A 260 -2.69 3.69 -2.82
N ALA A 261 -3.22 2.73 -3.59
CA ALA A 261 -3.36 2.83 -5.03
C ALA A 261 -4.84 3.05 -5.40
N LEU A 262 -5.16 4.20 -6.00
CA LEU A 262 -6.53 4.54 -6.40
C LEU A 262 -6.72 4.35 -7.91
N GLN A 263 -7.72 3.58 -8.31
CA GLN A 263 -8.03 3.29 -9.71
C GLN A 263 -9.54 3.37 -9.95
N ARG A 264 -9.96 3.83 -11.12
CA ARG A 264 -11.38 3.68 -11.53
C ARG A 264 -11.70 2.21 -11.74
N ASP A 265 -12.90 1.79 -11.34
CA ASP A 265 -13.39 0.43 -11.60
C ASP A 265 -13.84 0.28 -13.06
N LEU A 266 -12.85 0.21 -13.96
CA LEU A 266 -13.03 0.01 -15.40
C LEU A 266 -12.60 -1.41 -15.80
N VAL A 267 -13.14 -1.90 -16.91
CA VAL A 267 -12.75 -3.19 -17.51
C VAL A 267 -11.23 -3.27 -17.73
N TRP A 268 -10.61 -2.15 -18.10
CA TRP A 268 -9.17 -2.06 -18.38
C TRP A 268 -8.28 -2.25 -17.16
N ARG A 269 -8.78 -1.98 -15.94
CA ARG A 269 -8.04 -2.22 -14.70
C ARG A 269 -7.65 -3.70 -14.56
N ARG A 270 -8.58 -4.60 -14.86
CA ARG A 270 -8.41 -6.06 -14.70
C ARG A 270 -7.77 -6.71 -15.92
N HIS A 271 -7.77 -6.02 -17.06
CA HIS A 271 -7.35 -6.56 -18.36
C HIS A 271 -6.35 -5.64 -19.07
N PRO A 272 -5.18 -5.37 -18.45
CA PRO A 272 -4.09 -4.75 -19.16
C PRO A 272 -3.65 -5.65 -20.32
N ARG A 273 -3.15 -5.05 -21.40
CA ARG A 273 -2.69 -5.80 -22.59
C ARG A 273 -1.21 -5.61 -22.89
N LEU A 274 -0.60 -4.57 -22.31
CA LEU A 274 0.83 -4.30 -22.39
C LEU A 274 1.34 -3.85 -21.02
N VAL A 275 2.45 -4.43 -20.56
CA VAL A 275 3.19 -3.93 -19.39
C VAL A 275 4.61 -3.58 -19.83
N VAL A 276 5.02 -2.35 -19.55
CA VAL A 276 6.32 -1.80 -19.89
C VAL A 276 7.10 -1.56 -18.60
N PHE A 277 8.35 -2.01 -18.56
CA PHE A 277 9.21 -1.91 -17.39
C PHE A 277 10.47 -1.09 -17.70
N ASP A 278 10.95 -0.30 -16.74
CA ASP A 278 12.38 0.03 -16.68
C ASP A 278 13.20 -1.22 -16.30
N MET A 279 14.49 -1.20 -16.58
CA MET A 279 15.42 -2.26 -16.23
C MET A 279 16.13 -1.98 -14.91
N ASP A 280 16.99 -0.96 -14.89
CA ASP A 280 17.82 -0.59 -13.75
C ASP A 280 16.90 -0.23 -12.57
N SER A 281 17.25 -0.66 -11.36
CA SER A 281 16.47 -0.44 -10.13
C SER A 281 14.99 -0.87 -10.16
N THR A 282 14.55 -1.58 -11.21
CA THR A 282 13.16 -2.05 -11.42
C THR A 282 13.12 -3.55 -11.69
N LEU A 283 13.53 -4.02 -12.88
CA LEU A 283 13.62 -5.46 -13.19
C LEU A 283 14.84 -6.11 -12.55
N ILE A 284 15.91 -5.34 -12.35
CA ILE A 284 17.10 -5.72 -11.61
C ILE A 284 17.30 -4.76 -10.44
N THR A 285 18.04 -5.18 -9.41
CA THR A 285 18.26 -4.36 -8.21
C THR A 285 19.41 -3.37 -8.35
N GLN A 286 20.26 -3.53 -9.37
CA GLN A 286 21.43 -2.71 -9.60
C GLN A 286 21.22 -1.65 -10.68
N GLU A 287 22.08 -0.63 -10.66
CA GLU A 287 22.35 0.28 -11.77
C GLU A 287 23.48 -0.31 -12.63
N VAL A 288 23.19 -0.70 -13.88
CA VAL A 288 24.16 -1.44 -14.72
C VAL A 288 25.47 -0.68 -14.93
N ILE A 289 25.41 0.63 -15.09
CA ILE A 289 26.61 1.44 -15.36
C ILE A 289 27.53 1.56 -14.14
N GLU A 290 26.97 1.59 -12.93
CA GLU A 290 27.72 1.59 -11.67
C GLU A 290 28.32 0.21 -11.43
N LEU A 291 27.53 -0.86 -11.62
CA LEU A 291 28.01 -2.23 -11.54
C LEU A 291 29.16 -2.51 -12.53
N MET A 292 29.08 -1.95 -13.73
CA MET A 292 30.17 -2.04 -14.71
C MET A 292 31.42 -1.31 -14.23
N ALA A 293 31.27 -0.09 -13.71
CA ALA A 293 32.39 0.70 -13.18
C ALA A 293 33.09 -0.04 -12.02
N ASP A 294 32.33 -0.67 -11.12
CA ASP A 294 32.85 -1.45 -9.99
C ASP A 294 33.56 -2.74 -10.42
N THR A 295 33.14 -3.32 -11.55
CA THR A 295 33.74 -4.55 -12.08
C THR A 295 35.07 -4.27 -12.78
N ILE A 296 35.25 -3.07 -13.35
CA ILE A 296 36.45 -2.65 -14.07
C ILE A 296 37.53 -2.21 -13.07
N LYS A 297 38.69 -2.87 -13.12
CA LYS A 297 39.80 -2.61 -12.18
C LYS A 297 40.74 -1.48 -12.59
N ASP A 298 40.79 -1.14 -13.87
CA ASP A 298 41.70 -0.13 -14.42
C ASP A 298 40.91 0.82 -15.34
N PRO A 299 40.88 2.13 -15.04
CA PRO A 299 41.54 2.80 -13.90
C PRO A 299 40.75 2.65 -12.58
N PRO A 300 41.44 2.57 -11.42
CA PRO A 300 40.80 2.28 -10.11
C PRO A 300 39.89 3.40 -9.61
N ASP A 301 39.97 4.60 -10.19
CA ASP A 301 39.13 5.75 -9.88
C ASP A 301 37.83 5.80 -10.71
N LEU A 302 37.61 4.84 -11.62
CA LEU A 302 36.44 4.80 -12.49
C LEU A 302 35.11 4.80 -11.72
N PRO A 303 34.89 3.98 -10.66
CA PRO A 303 33.67 4.03 -9.86
C PRO A 303 33.38 5.43 -9.30
N ALA A 304 34.39 6.07 -8.73
CA ALA A 304 34.26 7.41 -8.14
C ALA A 304 33.89 8.45 -9.19
N ARG A 305 34.46 8.36 -10.40
CA ARG A 305 34.15 9.27 -11.51
C ARG A 305 32.75 9.08 -12.07
N VAL A 306 32.27 7.83 -12.17
CA VAL A 306 30.89 7.53 -12.59
C VAL A 306 29.90 8.04 -11.54
N ALA A 307 30.16 7.78 -10.26
CA ALA A 307 29.32 8.24 -9.15
C ALA A 307 29.20 9.77 -9.11
N GLU A 308 30.29 10.50 -9.34
CA GLU A 308 30.27 11.97 -9.40
C GLU A 308 29.35 12.49 -10.51
N ILE A 309 29.42 11.92 -11.71
CA ILE A 309 28.54 12.32 -12.83
C ILE A 309 27.08 11.94 -12.53
N THR A 310 26.83 10.77 -11.95
CA THR A 310 25.49 10.34 -11.53
C THR A 310 24.92 11.31 -10.49
N HIS A 311 25.70 11.70 -9.49
CA HIS A 311 25.30 12.64 -8.45
C HIS A 311 24.91 14.00 -9.03
N ARG A 312 25.74 14.56 -9.93
CA ARG A 312 25.44 15.82 -10.63
C ARG A 312 24.17 15.73 -11.48
N ALA A 313 23.93 14.61 -12.14
CA ALA A 313 22.69 14.37 -12.89
C ALA A 313 21.47 14.31 -11.96
N MET A 314 21.60 13.68 -10.78
CA MET A 314 20.52 13.64 -9.78
C MET A 314 20.22 15.01 -9.15
N LEU A 315 21.22 15.88 -9.04
CA LEU A 315 21.04 17.29 -8.66
C LEU A 315 20.38 18.15 -9.75
N GLY A 316 20.19 17.60 -10.96
CA GLY A 316 19.64 18.33 -12.10
C GLY A 316 20.64 19.27 -12.78
N GLU A 317 21.95 19.14 -12.49
CA GLU A 317 22.99 19.92 -13.16
C GLU A 317 23.26 19.44 -14.59
N LEU A 318 22.94 18.17 -14.86
CA LEU A 318 23.15 17.53 -16.15
C LEU A 318 21.86 16.87 -16.64
N GLU A 319 21.47 17.20 -17.87
CA GLU A 319 20.42 16.46 -18.58
C GLU A 319 20.82 15.00 -18.77
N PHE A 320 19.84 14.09 -18.76
CA PHE A 320 20.07 12.64 -18.79
C PHE A 320 20.97 12.22 -19.96
N ASP A 321 20.69 12.68 -21.17
CA ASP A 321 21.46 12.36 -22.38
C ASP A 321 22.93 12.79 -22.28
N ALA A 322 23.17 13.96 -21.67
CA ALA A 322 24.52 14.47 -21.46
C ALA A 322 25.26 13.63 -20.41
N SER A 323 24.61 13.35 -19.28
CA SER A 323 25.16 12.49 -18.22
C SER A 323 25.45 11.07 -18.73
N PHE A 324 24.56 10.49 -19.53
CA PHE A 324 24.77 9.16 -20.11
C PHE A 324 25.97 9.15 -21.06
N LYS A 325 26.07 10.11 -21.99
CA LYS A 325 27.22 10.24 -22.90
C LYS A 325 28.53 10.43 -22.12
N GLU A 326 28.53 11.24 -21.08
CA GLU A 326 29.73 11.48 -20.27
C GLU A 326 30.18 10.20 -19.53
N ARG A 327 29.25 9.46 -18.92
CA ARG A 327 29.56 8.18 -18.27
C ARG A 327 30.03 7.12 -19.28
N VAL A 328 29.37 7.01 -20.44
CA VAL A 328 29.81 6.08 -21.51
C VAL A 328 31.22 6.43 -22.01
N ARG A 329 31.58 7.71 -22.09
CA ARG A 329 32.92 8.14 -22.48
C ARG A 329 34.01 7.66 -21.52
N LEU A 330 33.69 7.52 -20.23
CA LEU A 330 34.62 6.97 -19.23
C LEU A 330 34.93 5.48 -19.48
N LEU A 331 34.03 4.76 -20.15
CA LEU A 331 34.17 3.35 -20.47
C LEU A 331 35.00 3.10 -21.75
N LYS A 332 35.59 4.14 -22.34
CA LYS A 332 36.40 4.01 -23.55
C LYS A 332 37.62 3.09 -23.30
N GLY A 333 37.76 2.06 -24.13
CA GLY A 333 38.85 1.09 -24.10
C GLY A 333 38.55 -0.16 -23.29
N VAL A 334 37.41 -0.22 -22.59
CA VAL A 334 36.93 -1.41 -21.87
C VAL A 334 36.59 -2.51 -22.88
N ASP A 335 36.95 -3.75 -22.56
CA ASP A 335 36.62 -4.91 -23.38
C ASP A 335 35.10 -5.14 -23.40
N ALA A 336 34.53 -5.39 -24.58
CA ALA A 336 33.11 -5.66 -24.74
C ALA A 336 32.66 -6.94 -24.01
N ALA A 337 33.58 -7.84 -23.66
CA ALA A 337 33.34 -9.00 -22.80
C ALA A 337 32.78 -8.62 -21.42
N VAL A 338 32.93 -7.36 -20.97
CA VAL A 338 32.35 -6.89 -19.71
C VAL A 338 30.84 -7.16 -19.61
N PHE A 339 30.11 -7.10 -20.72
CA PHE A 339 28.67 -7.40 -20.71
C PHE A 339 28.36 -8.86 -20.44
N GLU A 340 29.27 -9.79 -20.79
CA GLU A 340 29.16 -11.21 -20.44
C GLU A 340 29.51 -11.43 -18.97
N ASP A 341 30.56 -10.76 -18.48
CA ASP A 341 31.02 -10.85 -17.09
C ASP A 341 29.97 -10.34 -16.08
N LEU A 342 29.11 -9.40 -16.50
CA LEU A 342 28.02 -8.86 -15.68
C LEU A 342 26.83 -9.82 -15.54
N ARG A 343 26.58 -10.70 -16.51
CA ARG A 343 25.42 -11.62 -16.51
C ARG A 343 25.28 -12.45 -15.23
N PRO A 344 26.33 -13.12 -14.70
CA PRO A 344 26.20 -13.92 -13.49
C PRO A 344 26.08 -13.09 -12.20
N VAL A 345 26.38 -11.78 -12.24
CA VAL A 345 26.36 -10.89 -11.06
C VAL A 345 25.03 -10.15 -10.95
N LEU A 346 24.32 -9.97 -12.07
CA LEU A 346 23.01 -9.32 -12.08
C LEU A 346 22.01 -10.04 -11.20
N GLN A 347 21.33 -9.28 -10.34
CA GLN A 347 20.26 -9.81 -9.50
C GLN A 347 18.93 -9.30 -10.00
N VAL A 348 18.10 -10.24 -10.45
CA VAL A 348 16.72 -9.95 -10.84
C VAL A 348 15.90 -9.62 -9.60
N THR A 349 15.11 -8.55 -9.67
CA THR A 349 14.23 -8.13 -8.59
C THR A 349 13.27 -9.26 -8.21
N LYS A 350 13.09 -9.48 -6.91
CA LYS A 350 12.23 -10.55 -6.37
C LYS A 350 10.83 -10.45 -6.98
N GLY A 351 10.30 -11.59 -7.41
CA GLY A 351 8.98 -11.69 -8.03
C GLY A 351 8.93 -11.41 -9.54
N VAL A 352 9.97 -10.85 -10.16
CA VAL A 352 9.98 -10.56 -11.61
C VAL A 352 9.81 -11.81 -12.47
N PRO A 353 10.56 -12.92 -12.28
CA PRO A 353 10.38 -14.11 -13.12
C PRO A 353 8.97 -14.68 -13.05
N GLN A 354 8.38 -14.68 -11.85
CA GLN A 354 6.99 -15.11 -11.61
C GLN A 354 6.00 -14.16 -12.28
N LEU A 355 6.23 -12.84 -12.17
CA LEU A 355 5.40 -11.81 -12.78
C LEU A 355 5.38 -11.94 -14.30
N ILE A 356 6.54 -11.99 -14.96
CA ILE A 356 6.61 -12.10 -16.42
C ILE A 356 5.93 -13.38 -16.92
N LYS A 357 6.10 -14.49 -16.19
CA LYS A 357 5.40 -15.75 -16.48
C LYS A 357 3.88 -15.62 -16.34
N ALA A 358 3.40 -14.97 -15.28
CA ALA A 358 1.98 -14.71 -15.07
C ALA A 358 1.40 -13.83 -16.19
N LEU A 359 2.08 -12.73 -16.53
CA LEU A 359 1.68 -11.83 -17.61
C LEU A 359 1.60 -12.56 -18.96
N ARG A 360 2.59 -13.39 -19.27
CA ARG A 360 2.59 -14.19 -20.51
C ARG A 360 1.40 -15.14 -20.57
N ARG A 361 1.05 -15.80 -19.46
CA ARG A 361 -0.12 -16.70 -19.38
C ARG A 361 -1.45 -15.99 -19.57
N LEU A 362 -1.52 -14.74 -19.11
CA LEU A 362 -2.67 -13.86 -19.34
C LEU A 362 -2.71 -13.31 -20.78
N GLY A 363 -1.72 -13.62 -21.63
CA GLY A 363 -1.62 -13.11 -22.99
C GLY A 363 -1.22 -11.63 -23.07
N ILE A 364 -0.62 -11.10 -22.00
CA ILE A 364 -0.21 -9.71 -21.89
C ILE A 364 1.17 -9.55 -22.52
N LYS A 365 1.32 -8.55 -23.39
CA LYS A 365 2.62 -8.19 -23.98
C LYS A 365 3.51 -7.52 -22.96
N THR A 366 4.80 -7.79 -23.03
CA THR A 366 5.79 -7.26 -22.10
C THR A 366 6.89 -6.54 -22.84
N ALA A 367 7.33 -5.41 -22.31
CA ALA A 367 8.43 -4.63 -22.86
C ALA A 367 9.38 -4.15 -21.76
N VAL A 368 10.67 -4.09 -22.05
CA VAL A 368 11.67 -3.42 -21.23
C VAL A 368 12.27 -2.24 -22.01
N LEU A 369 12.21 -1.04 -21.41
CA LEU A 369 12.74 0.20 -21.95
C LEU A 369 13.78 0.76 -20.99
N SER A 370 15.06 0.56 -21.28
CA SER A 370 16.16 0.87 -20.37
C SER A 370 17.01 2.04 -20.85
N GLY A 371 17.46 2.87 -19.91
CA GLY A 371 18.52 3.85 -20.15
C GLY A 371 19.93 3.25 -20.16
N GLY A 372 20.07 1.94 -19.92
CA GLY A 372 21.31 1.18 -19.92
C GLY A 372 21.74 0.72 -21.31
N PHE A 373 22.25 -0.51 -21.42
CA PHE A 373 22.95 -1.00 -22.62
C PHE A 373 22.22 -2.15 -23.32
N GLN A 374 21.99 -2.02 -24.63
CA GLN A 374 21.25 -2.98 -25.45
C GLN A 374 21.72 -4.44 -25.34
N PRO A 375 23.03 -4.77 -25.32
CA PRO A 375 23.47 -6.16 -25.20
C PRO A 375 22.97 -6.86 -23.93
N LEU A 376 23.00 -6.15 -22.81
CA LEU A 376 22.59 -6.69 -21.51
C LEU A 376 21.06 -6.72 -21.37
N THR A 377 20.37 -5.65 -21.81
CA THR A 377 18.90 -5.59 -21.82
C THR A 377 18.30 -6.68 -22.71
N SER A 378 18.88 -6.94 -23.88
CA SER A 378 18.41 -7.99 -24.81
C SER A 378 18.60 -9.39 -24.23
N TRP A 379 19.74 -9.63 -23.57
CA TRP A 379 20.00 -10.88 -22.88
C TRP A 379 18.99 -11.12 -21.75
N LEU A 380 18.80 -10.13 -20.86
CA LEU A 380 17.86 -10.25 -19.74
C LEU A 380 16.43 -10.45 -20.23
N ALA A 381 16.02 -9.72 -21.27
CA ALA A 381 14.73 -9.90 -21.90
C ALA A 381 14.56 -11.32 -22.47
N GLY A 382 15.60 -11.89 -23.08
CA GLY A 382 15.59 -13.28 -23.55
C GLY A 382 15.41 -14.29 -22.42
N GLU A 383 16.17 -14.14 -21.33
CA GLU A 383 16.11 -15.03 -20.15
C GLU A 383 14.73 -14.99 -19.47
N LEU A 384 14.14 -13.79 -19.34
CA LEU A 384 12.80 -13.61 -18.77
C LEU A 384 11.69 -13.94 -19.77
N GLY A 385 11.99 -13.92 -21.07
CA GLY A 385 11.07 -14.02 -22.20
C GLY A 385 10.10 -12.83 -22.31
N ILE A 386 10.67 -11.63 -22.26
CA ILE A 386 9.99 -10.36 -22.53
C ILE A 386 9.88 -10.17 -24.05
N ASP A 387 8.73 -9.69 -24.55
CA ASP A 387 8.47 -9.59 -25.99
C ASP A 387 9.30 -8.49 -26.69
N TYR A 388 9.56 -7.38 -25.99
CA TYR A 388 10.23 -6.20 -26.53
C TYR A 388 11.37 -5.72 -25.62
N ALA A 389 12.52 -5.38 -26.21
CA ALA A 389 13.68 -4.89 -25.47
C ALA A 389 14.37 -3.74 -26.21
N HIS A 390 14.37 -2.56 -25.61
CA HIS A 390 15.01 -1.36 -26.15
C HIS A 390 15.87 -0.68 -25.08
N ALA A 391 17.12 -0.39 -25.44
CA ALA A 391 18.07 0.34 -24.63
C ALA A 391 19.10 1.05 -25.52
N ASN A 392 20.12 1.67 -24.92
CA ASN A 392 21.13 2.40 -25.68
C ASN A 392 22.12 1.45 -26.37
N GLU A 393 22.40 1.72 -27.64
CA GLU A 393 23.49 1.07 -28.36
C GLU A 393 24.80 1.82 -28.11
N VAL A 394 25.85 1.09 -27.75
CA VAL A 394 27.22 1.61 -27.66
C VAL A 394 28.06 1.08 -28.81
N VAL A 395 28.96 1.92 -29.31
CA VAL A 395 29.82 1.58 -30.45
C VAL A 395 31.01 0.76 -29.97
N ILE A 396 31.14 -0.45 -30.50
CA ILE A 396 32.24 -1.38 -30.23
C ILE A 396 33.15 -1.43 -31.47
N ALA A 397 34.45 -1.22 -31.28
CA ALA A 397 35.47 -1.36 -32.31
C ALA A 397 36.63 -2.20 -31.76
N ASP A 398 37.15 -3.13 -32.56
CA ASP A 398 38.24 -4.04 -32.17
C ASP A 398 38.00 -4.77 -30.83
N GLY A 399 36.74 -5.16 -30.57
CA GLY A 399 36.31 -5.82 -29.34
C GLY A 399 36.25 -4.91 -28.11
N LYS A 400 36.41 -3.59 -28.26
CA LYS A 400 36.41 -2.62 -27.15
C LYS A 400 35.36 -1.54 -27.31
N LEU A 401 34.86 -1.03 -26.19
CA LEU A 401 33.98 0.12 -26.16
C LEU A 401 34.73 1.38 -26.61
N THR A 402 34.17 2.11 -27.58
CA THR A 402 34.77 3.35 -28.10
C THR A 402 34.48 4.58 -27.21
N GLY A 403 33.51 4.46 -26.32
CA GLY A 403 32.96 5.57 -25.54
C GLY A 403 31.92 6.41 -26.29
N GLU A 404 31.46 5.96 -27.45
CA GLU A 404 30.41 6.61 -28.26
C GLU A 404 29.10 5.82 -28.21
N THR A 405 27.97 6.53 -28.25
CA THR A 405 26.63 5.95 -28.34
C THR A 405 26.10 6.07 -29.77
N LYS A 406 25.25 5.12 -30.17
CA LYS A 406 24.65 5.07 -31.51
C LYS A 406 23.16 5.35 -31.44
N GLY A 407 22.66 6.12 -32.41
CA GLY A 407 21.24 6.41 -32.55
C GLY A 407 20.71 7.41 -31.52
N THR A 408 19.41 7.34 -31.26
CA THR A 408 18.74 8.19 -30.27
C THR A 408 18.86 7.54 -28.90
N ILE A 409 19.28 8.31 -27.90
CA ILE A 409 19.37 7.82 -26.53
C ILE A 409 17.98 7.50 -26.01
N VAL A 410 17.84 6.36 -25.33
CA VAL A 410 16.64 5.91 -24.62
C VAL A 410 16.54 6.66 -23.30
N GLY A 411 16.32 7.98 -23.41
CA GLY A 411 16.02 8.89 -22.31
C GLY A 411 14.51 9.00 -22.06
N LYS A 412 14.11 10.07 -21.36
CA LYS A 412 12.73 10.27 -20.87
C LYS A 412 11.69 10.29 -21.98
N GLU A 413 11.93 11.08 -23.03
CA GLU A 413 11.04 11.23 -24.17
C GLU A 413 11.02 9.95 -25.01
N ARG A 414 12.19 9.34 -25.22
CA ARG A 414 12.29 8.14 -26.05
C ARG A 414 11.60 6.93 -25.40
N LYS A 415 11.64 6.78 -24.08
CA LYS A 415 10.87 5.74 -23.36
C LYS A 415 9.36 5.90 -23.57
N ARG A 416 8.84 7.13 -23.44
CA ARG A 416 7.42 7.43 -23.75
C ARG A 416 7.09 7.09 -25.20
N ASP A 417 7.93 7.52 -26.14
CA ASP A 417 7.67 7.31 -27.57
C ASP A 417 7.68 5.82 -27.93
N LEU A 418 8.65 5.06 -27.40
CA LEU A 418 8.70 3.60 -27.55
C LEU A 418 7.47 2.90 -26.97
N LEU A 419 6.98 3.32 -25.80
CA LEU A 419 5.74 2.79 -25.23
C LEU A 419 4.56 3.00 -26.19
N VAL A 420 4.43 4.20 -26.77
CA VAL A 420 3.35 4.52 -27.73
C VAL A 420 3.53 3.75 -29.03
N GLU A 421 4.76 3.62 -29.54
CA GLU A 421 5.09 2.84 -30.74
C GLU A 421 4.72 1.37 -30.58
N ILE A 422 5.06 0.75 -29.45
CA ILE A 422 4.73 -0.65 -29.15
C ILE A 422 3.22 -0.83 -29.01
N ALA A 423 2.54 0.06 -28.27
CA ALA A 423 1.09 0.00 -28.10
C ALA A 423 0.36 0.12 -29.46
N ALA A 424 0.79 1.05 -30.31
CA ALA A 424 0.23 1.22 -31.65
C ALA A 424 0.50 0.01 -32.55
N LYS A 425 1.71 -0.56 -32.49
CA LYS A 425 2.08 -1.76 -33.25
C LYS A 425 1.21 -2.97 -32.88
N GLU A 426 0.86 -3.13 -31.62
CA GLU A 426 0.03 -4.23 -31.10
C GLU A 426 -1.48 -3.94 -31.16
N GLY A 427 -1.89 -2.74 -31.59
CA GLY A 427 -3.30 -2.33 -31.57
C GLY A 427 -3.89 -2.30 -30.16
N ILE A 428 -3.12 -1.79 -29.20
CA ILE A 428 -3.47 -1.68 -27.78
C ILE A 428 -3.77 -0.21 -27.45
N ASP A 429 -4.92 0.05 -26.84
CA ASP A 429 -5.26 1.38 -26.33
C ASP A 429 -4.36 1.72 -25.13
N LEU A 430 -3.89 2.97 -25.04
CA LEU A 430 -3.01 3.41 -23.95
C LEU A 430 -3.65 3.21 -22.56
N ALA A 431 -4.98 3.26 -22.44
CA ALA A 431 -5.70 2.96 -21.20
C ALA A 431 -5.52 1.51 -20.72
N GLN A 432 -5.05 0.60 -21.59
CA GLN A 432 -4.74 -0.80 -21.29
C GLN A 432 -3.23 -1.04 -21.10
N VAL A 433 -2.42 0.02 -21.11
CA VAL A 433 -0.97 -0.05 -20.92
C VAL A 433 -0.64 0.27 -19.46
N VAL A 434 0.21 -0.56 -18.86
CA VAL A 434 0.80 -0.33 -17.54
C VAL A 434 2.28 -0.04 -17.73
N ALA A 435 2.79 0.99 -17.08
CA ALA A 435 4.21 1.29 -17.06
C ALA A 435 4.74 1.19 -15.62
N VAL A 436 5.94 0.63 -15.45
CA VAL A 436 6.59 0.45 -14.16
C VAL A 436 8.01 1.00 -14.22
N GLY A 437 8.38 1.83 -13.26
CA GLY A 437 9.74 2.40 -13.16
C GLY A 437 9.98 3.04 -11.80
N ASP A 438 11.22 3.41 -11.53
CA ASP A 438 11.68 3.98 -10.25
C ASP A 438 12.24 5.40 -10.40
N GLY A 439 12.64 5.78 -11.62
CA GLY A 439 13.46 6.94 -11.88
C GLY A 439 12.72 8.13 -12.50
N ALA A 440 13.34 9.31 -12.43
CA ALA A 440 12.76 10.54 -13.01
C ALA A 440 12.73 10.50 -14.56
N ASN A 441 13.59 9.68 -15.16
CA ASN A 441 13.61 9.30 -16.57
C ASN A 441 12.34 8.54 -16.98
N ASP A 442 11.62 7.91 -16.05
CA ASP A 442 10.40 7.15 -16.37
C ASP A 442 9.13 7.99 -16.34
N LEU A 443 9.18 9.19 -15.75
CA LEU A 443 7.98 9.99 -15.49
C LEU A 443 7.09 10.21 -16.73
N LEU A 444 7.66 10.48 -17.90
CA LEU A 444 6.85 10.64 -19.13
C LEU A 444 6.25 9.33 -19.62
N MET A 445 6.94 8.20 -19.39
CA MET A 445 6.43 6.87 -19.72
C MET A 445 5.29 6.48 -18.75
N LEU A 446 5.48 6.74 -17.45
CA LEU A 446 4.49 6.50 -16.40
C LEU A 446 3.24 7.34 -16.62
N GLU A 447 3.38 8.64 -16.89
CA GLU A 447 2.27 9.57 -17.16
C GLU A 447 1.47 9.17 -18.42
N LYS A 448 2.14 8.61 -19.43
CA LYS A 448 1.51 8.27 -20.70
C LYS A 448 0.73 6.96 -20.67
N ALA A 449 1.08 6.06 -19.77
CA ALA A 449 0.38 4.79 -19.57
C ALA A 449 -1.01 4.99 -18.97
N GLY A 450 -1.90 4.01 -19.14
CA GLY A 450 -3.20 4.01 -18.45
C GLY A 450 -3.07 3.80 -16.94
N LEU A 451 -1.96 3.20 -16.52
CA LEU A 451 -1.53 3.11 -15.13
C LEU A 451 -0.01 3.21 -15.04
N GLY A 452 0.51 4.32 -14.51
CA GLY A 452 1.91 4.47 -14.14
C GLY A 452 2.19 4.01 -12.70
N VAL A 453 3.05 3.02 -12.52
CA VAL A 453 3.41 2.45 -11.22
C VAL A 453 4.86 2.81 -10.85
N ALA A 454 5.02 3.55 -9.76
CA ALA A 454 6.31 3.81 -9.13
C ALA A 454 6.72 2.60 -8.26
N TRP A 455 7.76 1.87 -8.68
CA TRP A 455 8.30 0.72 -7.92
C TRP A 455 9.49 1.16 -7.07
N ASN A 456 9.39 1.05 -5.74
CA ASN A 456 10.45 1.45 -4.79
C ASN A 456 11.15 2.77 -5.17
N ALA A 457 10.37 3.70 -5.74
CA ALA A 457 10.90 4.80 -6.54
C ALA A 457 11.44 5.94 -5.68
N LYS A 458 12.15 6.89 -6.29
CA LYS A 458 12.54 8.13 -5.58
C LYS A 458 11.30 8.95 -5.20
N PRO A 459 11.31 9.74 -4.09
CA PRO A 459 10.12 10.46 -3.61
C PRO A 459 9.42 11.31 -4.69
N ARG A 460 10.20 11.99 -5.53
CA ARG A 460 9.67 12.78 -6.66
C ARG A 460 8.85 11.92 -7.64
N VAL A 461 9.28 10.70 -7.90
CA VAL A 461 8.60 9.78 -8.82
C VAL A 461 7.34 9.23 -8.19
N GLN A 462 7.40 8.88 -6.90
CA GLN A 462 6.24 8.41 -6.15
C GLN A 462 5.11 9.46 -6.06
N MET A 463 5.44 10.75 -6.02
CA MET A 463 4.44 11.84 -6.00
C MET A 463 3.76 12.06 -7.36
N GLU A 464 4.41 11.71 -8.45
CA GLU A 464 3.89 11.98 -9.80
C GLU A 464 3.20 10.77 -10.43
N ALA A 465 3.56 9.55 -10.03
CA ALA A 465 2.97 8.31 -10.54
C ALA A 465 1.53 8.10 -10.08
N ASP A 466 0.77 7.27 -10.81
CA ASP A 466 -0.62 6.97 -10.50
C ASP A 466 -0.80 6.06 -9.28
N ALA A 467 0.15 5.15 -9.10
CA ALA A 467 0.22 4.22 -8.00
C ALA A 467 1.68 4.06 -7.59
N ARG A 468 1.90 3.72 -6.32
CA ARG A 468 3.22 3.37 -5.81
C ARG A 468 3.17 2.02 -5.13
N LEU A 469 4.20 1.24 -5.37
CA LEU A 469 4.41 -0.07 -4.76
C LEU A 469 5.77 -0.01 -4.06
N ASN A 470 5.75 0.20 -2.75
CA ASN A 470 6.94 0.05 -1.93
C ASN A 470 6.89 -1.30 -1.21
N GLY A 471 7.72 -2.23 -1.65
CA GLY A 471 7.71 -3.59 -1.11
C GLY A 471 8.86 -4.44 -1.60
N GLU A 472 8.85 -5.71 -1.23
CA GLU A 472 9.95 -6.62 -1.54
C GLU A 472 9.82 -7.32 -2.89
N SER A 473 8.60 -7.47 -3.42
CA SER A 473 8.33 -8.31 -4.60
C SER A 473 7.51 -7.57 -5.65
N LEU A 474 8.03 -7.49 -6.89
CA LEU A 474 7.31 -6.86 -8.00
C LEU A 474 6.08 -7.67 -8.44
N LEU A 475 5.96 -8.92 -7.96
CA LEU A 475 4.76 -9.75 -8.14
C LEU A 475 3.49 -9.06 -7.62
N ASP A 476 3.64 -8.13 -6.68
CA ASP A 476 2.54 -7.36 -6.09
C ASP A 476 1.78 -6.50 -7.11
N LEU A 477 2.39 -6.24 -8.28
CA LEU A 477 1.72 -5.60 -9.41
C LEU A 477 0.42 -6.31 -9.80
N LEU A 478 0.34 -7.65 -9.66
CA LEU A 478 -0.87 -8.40 -10.00
C LEU A 478 -2.05 -8.08 -9.08
N PHE A 479 -1.82 -7.65 -7.84
CA PHE A 479 -2.89 -7.22 -6.95
C PHE A 479 -3.57 -5.94 -7.43
N LEU A 480 -2.85 -5.05 -8.14
CA LEU A 480 -3.45 -3.88 -8.78
C LEU A 480 -4.41 -4.25 -9.91
N PHE A 481 -4.29 -5.45 -10.48
CA PHE A 481 -5.24 -5.99 -11.46
C PHE A 481 -6.42 -6.72 -10.79
N GLY A 482 -6.42 -6.78 -9.45
CA GLY A 482 -7.49 -7.36 -8.64
C GLY A 482 -7.41 -8.87 -8.47
N PHE A 483 -6.27 -9.49 -8.78
CA PHE A 483 -6.02 -10.91 -8.52
C PHE A 483 -5.80 -11.19 -7.03
N THR A 484 -6.24 -12.35 -6.55
CA THR A 484 -5.93 -12.85 -5.20
C THR A 484 -4.58 -13.57 -5.16
N SER A 485 -4.02 -13.80 -3.98
CA SER A 485 -2.76 -14.54 -3.80
C SER A 485 -2.86 -15.98 -4.31
N GLU A 486 -4.05 -16.60 -4.21
CA GLU A 486 -4.32 -17.91 -4.82
C GLU A 486 -4.23 -17.86 -6.34
N GLU A 487 -4.84 -16.85 -6.98
CA GLU A 487 -4.79 -16.63 -8.42
C GLU A 487 -3.37 -16.30 -8.89
N VAL A 488 -2.67 -15.45 -8.15
CA VAL A 488 -1.24 -15.15 -8.37
C VAL A 488 -0.42 -16.43 -8.29
N GLY A 489 -0.66 -17.29 -7.30
CA GLY A 489 0.00 -18.58 -7.16
C GLY A 489 -0.28 -19.53 -8.34
N MET A 490 -1.51 -19.53 -8.87
CA MET A 490 -1.85 -20.29 -10.08
C MET A 490 -1.14 -19.76 -11.33
N LEU A 491 -1.04 -18.44 -11.48
CA LEU A 491 -0.39 -17.80 -12.61
C LEU A 491 1.14 -17.91 -12.56
N ALA A 492 1.74 -17.87 -11.36
CA ALA A 492 3.19 -17.88 -11.17
C ALA A 492 3.83 -19.28 -11.23
N LYS A 493 3.09 -20.34 -10.88
CA LYS A 493 3.56 -21.75 -10.88
C LYS A 493 4.07 -22.21 -12.23
#